data_AF-A0A7S1FVW2-F1
#
_entry.id   AF-A0A7S1FVW2-F1
#
_cell.length_a   1.000
_cell.length_b   1.000
_cell.length_c   1.000
_cell.angle_alpha   90.00
_cell.angle_beta   90.00
_cell.angle_gamma   90.00
#
_symmetry.space_group_name_H-M   'P 1'
#
loop_
_entity.id
_entity.type
_entity.pdbx_description
1 polymer ?
#
loop_
_entity_poly.entity_id
_entity_poly.type
_entity_poly.pdbx_seq_one_letter_code
_entity_poly.pdbx_strand_id
1 'polypeptide(L)'
;QTPIVIGLAADSGCGKSTFMRRVTSTFGGENCGPLGGGFGTEGGWETNTLVSDMATVICLDDYHLNDREGRKVSGLTALNTAEQKFDLMFEHVQALKNGETVMKPIYNHVNGTLDTPEKIEPTPVIIIEGLH
;
A
#
# COMPACT_ATOMS: atom_id res chain seq x y z
N GLN A 1 -11.58 18.93 -4.94
CA GLN A 1 -10.67 18.68 -6.09
C GLN A 1 -10.71 17.20 -6.39
N THR A 2 -10.58 16.79 -7.65
CA THR A 2 -10.44 15.36 -8.00
C THR A 2 -9.01 14.92 -7.72
N PRO A 3 -8.79 13.88 -6.90
CA PRO A 3 -7.45 13.32 -6.66
C PRO A 3 -6.71 12.92 -7.94
N ILE A 4 -5.39 13.12 -7.92
CA ILE A 4 -4.48 12.65 -8.96
C ILE A 4 -3.90 11.30 -8.52
N VAL A 5 -3.90 10.31 -9.40
CA VAL A 5 -3.30 8.99 -9.14
C VAL A 5 -1.98 8.85 -9.89
N ILE A 6 -0.92 8.44 -9.19
CA ILE A 6 0.42 8.19 -9.72
C ILE A 6 0.79 6.72 -9.44
N GLY A 7 1.25 6.00 -10.46
CA GLY A 7 1.77 4.64 -10.30
C GLY A 7 3.30 4.60 -10.29
N LEU A 8 3.89 3.85 -9.36
CA LEU A 8 5.32 3.58 -9.27
C LEU A 8 5.59 2.07 -9.27
N ALA A 9 6.03 1.54 -10.41
CA ALA A 9 6.47 0.15 -10.49
C ALA A 9 7.95 0.03 -10.08
N ALA A 10 8.25 -0.75 -9.04
CA ALA A 10 9.62 -0.97 -8.58
C ALA A 10 9.78 -2.22 -7.68
N ASP A 11 10.94 -2.89 -7.77
CA ASP A 11 11.23 -4.12 -7.03
C ASP A 11 11.66 -3.87 -5.56
N SER A 12 11.53 -4.86 -4.70
CA SER A 12 11.99 -4.76 -3.31
C SER A 12 13.51 -4.52 -3.24
N GLY A 13 13.96 -3.69 -2.30
CA GLY A 13 15.39 -3.37 -2.14
C GLY A 13 15.98 -2.42 -3.18
N CYS A 14 15.22 -1.95 -4.18
CA CYS A 14 15.73 -1.05 -5.23
C CYS A 14 15.69 0.45 -4.85
N GLY A 15 15.40 0.79 -3.58
CA GLY A 15 15.35 2.17 -3.11
C GLY A 15 13.96 2.84 -3.19
N LYS A 16 12.87 2.08 -3.28
CA LYS A 16 11.49 2.61 -3.31
C LYS A 16 11.18 3.60 -2.19
N SER A 17 11.48 3.25 -0.94
CA SER A 17 11.23 4.15 0.20
C SER A 17 12.04 5.45 0.08
N THR A 18 13.26 5.39 -0.45
CA THR A 18 14.10 6.58 -0.70
C THR A 18 13.51 7.45 -1.81
N PHE A 19 13.07 6.84 -2.90
CA PHE A 19 12.39 7.54 -4.00
C PHE A 19 11.10 8.19 -3.48
N MET A 20 10.30 7.45 -2.72
CA MET A 20 9.03 7.94 -2.20
C MET A 20 9.19 9.11 -1.25
N ARG A 21 10.17 9.08 -0.33
CA ARG A 21 10.48 10.22 0.53
C ARG A 21 10.86 11.47 -0.25
N ARG A 22 11.58 11.32 -1.38
CA ARG A 22 11.92 12.46 -2.24
C ARG A 22 10.69 13.00 -2.95
N VAL A 23 9.86 12.13 -3.52
CA VAL A 23 8.61 12.51 -4.19
C VAL A 23 7.68 13.24 -3.21
N THR A 24 7.43 12.67 -2.02
CA THR A 24 6.57 13.33 -1.03
C THR A 24 7.15 14.64 -0.52
N SER A 25 8.48 14.76 -0.39
CA SER A 25 9.12 16.04 -0.04
C SER A 25 8.90 17.15 -1.08
N THR A 26 8.65 16.82 -2.34
CA THR A 26 8.33 17.83 -3.38
C THR A 26 6.89 18.30 -3.36
N PHE A 27 5.96 17.46 -2.90
CA PHE A 27 4.54 17.81 -2.83
C PHE A 27 4.21 18.74 -1.64
N GLY A 28 5.12 18.86 -0.67
CA GLY A 28 4.88 19.62 0.56
C GLY A 28 4.01 18.83 1.54
N GLY A 29 4.16 19.14 2.82
CA GLY A 29 3.49 18.45 3.92
C GLY A 29 4.37 18.50 5.16
N GLU A 30 3.94 19.24 6.18
CA GLU A 30 4.66 19.35 7.44
C GLU A 30 4.52 18.07 8.27
N ASN A 31 3.44 17.31 8.02
CA ASN A 31 3.11 16.07 8.70
C ASN A 31 3.18 14.90 7.72
N CYS A 32 4.10 13.97 7.98
CA CYS A 32 4.09 12.63 7.42
C CYS A 32 3.69 11.66 8.54
N GLY A 33 2.56 10.99 8.37
CA GLY A 33 2.17 9.83 9.15
C GLY A 33 3.20 8.71 9.04
N PRO A 34 3.16 7.75 9.97
CA PRO A 34 4.18 6.72 10.06
C PRO A 34 4.18 5.81 8.83
N LEU A 35 5.39 5.41 8.38
CA LEU A 35 5.59 4.25 7.51
C LEU A 35 5.81 3.04 8.42
N GLY A 36 4.88 2.08 8.42
CA GLY A 36 4.89 0.98 9.38
C GLY A 36 4.27 1.36 10.73
N GLY A 37 3.70 0.38 11.42
CA GLY A 37 3.11 0.56 12.75
C GLY A 37 3.69 -0.42 13.77
N GLY A 38 3.69 -0.01 15.04
CA GLY A 38 3.81 -0.86 16.24
C GLY A 38 4.79 -2.04 16.22
N PHE A 39 5.98 -1.91 15.62
CA PHE A 39 6.94 -3.02 15.54
C PHE A 39 7.25 -3.61 16.93
N GLY A 40 6.94 -4.90 17.12
CA GLY A 40 7.33 -5.65 18.31
C GLY A 40 6.43 -5.50 19.54
N THR A 41 5.25 -4.88 19.42
CA THR A 41 4.23 -4.90 20.49
C THR A 41 3.20 -6.00 20.26
N GLU A 42 2.82 -6.71 21.31
CA GLU A 42 1.68 -7.65 21.28
C GLU A 42 0.41 -6.86 20.96
N GLY A 43 -0.25 -7.15 19.83
CA GLY A 43 -1.33 -6.30 19.30
C GLY A 43 -0.88 -5.10 18.47
N GLY A 44 0.39 -5.06 18.03
CA GLY A 44 0.89 -4.08 17.07
C GLY A 44 0.12 -4.13 15.74
N TRP A 45 -0.14 -2.96 15.17
CA TRP A 45 -0.78 -2.81 13.86
C TRP A 45 0.32 -2.57 12.83
N GLU A 46 0.31 -3.28 11.70
CA GLU A 46 1.18 -2.97 10.57
C GLU A 46 0.40 -2.09 9.58
N THR A 47 1.05 -1.08 9.02
CA THR A 47 0.54 -0.35 7.86
C THR A 47 1.66 -0.20 6.85
N ASN A 48 1.36 -0.47 5.59
CA ASN A 48 2.25 -0.14 4.48
C ASN A 48 1.91 1.21 3.85
N THR A 49 0.98 1.94 4.46
CA THR A 49 0.50 3.22 3.97
C THR A 49 1.31 4.36 4.56
N LEU A 50 1.82 5.26 3.73
CA LEU A 50 2.29 6.58 4.18
C LEU A 50 1.22 7.62 3.87
N VAL A 51 0.84 8.40 4.87
CA VAL A 51 -0.11 9.50 4.69
C VAL A 51 0.57 10.82 5.00
N SER A 52 0.26 11.85 4.24
CA SER A 52 0.59 13.24 4.51
C SER A 52 -0.60 14.11 4.14
N ASP A 53 -0.54 15.39 4.48
CA ASP A 53 -1.62 16.34 4.15
C ASP A 53 -1.90 16.41 2.63
N MET A 54 -0.88 16.14 1.81
CA MET A 54 -0.96 16.24 0.35
C MET A 54 -1.05 14.90 -0.37
N ALA A 55 -0.49 13.84 0.21
CA ALA A 55 -0.33 12.57 -0.48
C ALA A 55 -0.53 11.34 0.40
N THR A 56 -1.17 10.33 -0.18
CA THR A 56 -1.30 8.96 0.37
C THR A 56 -0.54 8.00 -0.52
N VAL A 57 0.41 7.26 0.03
CA VAL A 57 1.18 6.22 -0.65
C VAL A 57 0.68 4.87 -0.18
N ILE A 58 0.28 4.01 -1.11
CA ILE A 58 -0.25 2.67 -0.86
C ILE A 58 0.69 1.63 -1.48
N CYS A 59 1.14 0.68 -0.68
CA CYS A 59 1.87 -0.48 -1.16
C CYS A 59 0.90 -1.48 -1.81
N LEU A 60 1.25 -1.99 -2.98
CA LEU A 60 0.39 -2.91 -3.73
C LEU A 60 0.46 -4.36 -3.23
N ASP A 61 1.44 -4.69 -2.38
CA ASP A 61 1.50 -5.99 -1.70
C ASP A 61 0.28 -6.22 -0.79
N ASP A 62 -0.37 -5.13 -0.33
CA ASP A 62 -1.64 -5.20 0.40
C ASP A 62 -2.76 -5.90 -0.38
N TYR A 63 -2.68 -5.92 -1.71
CA TYR A 63 -3.63 -6.57 -2.60
C TYR A 63 -3.22 -7.99 -3.00
N HIS A 64 -2.30 -8.63 -2.29
CA HIS A 64 -2.01 -10.04 -2.49
C HIS A 64 -3.27 -10.93 -2.33
N LEU A 65 -3.37 -11.94 -3.20
CA LEU A 65 -4.40 -12.97 -3.13
C LEU A 65 -4.19 -13.85 -1.91
N ASN A 66 -2.98 -14.39 -1.78
CA ASN A 66 -2.58 -15.26 -0.69
C ASN A 66 -1.49 -14.64 0.18
N ASP A 67 -1.46 -15.07 1.43
CA ASP A 67 -0.38 -14.81 2.36
C ASP A 67 0.89 -15.64 2.03
N ARG A 68 1.93 -15.51 2.85
CA ARG A 68 3.22 -16.18 2.61
C ARG A 68 3.10 -17.71 2.60
N GLU A 69 2.25 -18.30 3.45
CA GLU A 69 2.08 -19.75 3.50
C GLU A 69 1.17 -20.23 2.38
N GLY A 70 0.11 -19.50 2.05
CA GLY A 70 -0.76 -19.78 0.91
C GLY A 70 0.02 -19.82 -0.41
N ARG A 71 0.97 -18.90 -0.61
CA ARG A 71 1.87 -18.93 -1.78
C ARG A 71 2.80 -20.13 -1.82
N LYS A 72 3.24 -20.65 -0.65
CA LYS A 72 4.00 -21.91 -0.61
C LYS A 72 3.14 -23.10 -1.04
N VAL A 73 1.85 -23.09 -0.71
CA VAL A 73 0.89 -24.13 -1.11
C VAL A 73 0.58 -24.04 -2.61
N SER A 74 0.34 -22.83 -3.14
CA SER A 74 0.09 -22.64 -4.57
C SER A 74 1.33 -22.89 -5.44
N GLY A 75 2.52 -22.72 -4.86
CA GLY A 75 3.80 -22.79 -5.56
C GLY A 75 4.10 -21.57 -6.42
N LEU A 76 3.31 -20.49 -6.28
CA LEU A 76 3.45 -19.26 -7.05
C LEU A 76 4.14 -18.18 -6.22
N THR A 77 4.93 -17.34 -6.90
CA THR A 77 5.60 -16.20 -6.26
C THR A 77 4.70 -14.97 -6.21
N ALA A 78 5.05 -13.99 -5.39
CA ALA A 78 4.36 -12.69 -5.36
C ALA A 78 4.43 -11.93 -6.70
N LEU A 79 5.33 -12.31 -7.62
CA LEU A 79 5.40 -11.72 -8.96
C LEU A 79 4.31 -12.25 -9.90
N ASN A 80 3.72 -13.40 -9.57
CA ASN A 80 2.70 -14.02 -10.40
C ASN A 80 1.40 -13.21 -10.32
N THR A 81 0.82 -12.88 -11.47
CA THR A 81 -0.43 -12.11 -11.56
C THR A 81 -1.62 -12.85 -10.95
N ALA A 82 -1.58 -14.19 -10.88
CA ALA A 82 -2.59 -14.99 -10.20
C ALA A 82 -2.55 -14.86 -8.66
N GLU A 83 -1.46 -14.30 -8.11
CA GLU A 83 -1.31 -14.04 -6.67
C GLU A 83 -1.75 -12.62 -6.29
N GLN A 84 -2.46 -11.90 -7.16
CA GLN A 84 -2.90 -10.52 -6.94
C GLN A 84 -4.43 -10.38 -7.09
N LYS A 85 -5.03 -9.52 -6.26
CA LYS A 85 -6.45 -9.15 -6.32
C LYS A 85 -6.64 -7.89 -7.18
N PHE A 86 -6.41 -7.99 -8.49
CA PHE A 86 -6.49 -6.83 -9.40
C PHE A 86 -7.87 -6.15 -9.42
N ASP A 87 -8.96 -6.91 -9.32
CA ASP A 87 -10.31 -6.34 -9.28
C ASP A 87 -10.48 -5.44 -8.04
N LEU A 88 -10.07 -5.93 -6.87
CA LEU A 88 -10.13 -5.17 -5.62
C LEU A 88 -9.19 -3.94 -5.67
N MET A 89 -8.01 -4.10 -6.25
CA MET A 89 -7.06 -3.00 -6.47
C MET A 89 -7.70 -1.90 -7.34
N PHE A 90 -8.33 -2.29 -8.45
CA PHE A 90 -9.02 -1.37 -9.35
C PHE A 90 -10.17 -0.65 -8.64
N GLU A 91 -11.03 -1.40 -7.96
CA GLU A 91 -12.17 -0.86 -7.20
C GLU A 91 -11.72 0.20 -6.19
N HIS A 92 -10.69 -0.11 -5.40
CA HIS A 92 -10.19 0.81 -4.39
C HIS A 92 -9.50 2.04 -4.98
N VAL A 93 -8.67 1.87 -6.01
CA VAL A 93 -8.00 3.00 -6.67
C VAL A 93 -9.03 3.92 -7.34
N GLN A 94 -10.06 3.34 -7.96
CA GLN A 94 -11.15 4.11 -8.56
C GLN A 94 -11.95 4.87 -7.50
N ALA A 95 -12.33 4.22 -6.40
CA ALA A 95 -13.04 4.86 -5.29
C ALA A 95 -12.24 6.04 -4.72
N LEU A 96 -10.95 5.83 -4.42
CA LEU A 96 -10.08 6.89 -3.91
C LEU A 96 -9.95 8.06 -4.91
N LYS A 97 -9.83 7.76 -6.21
CA LYS A 97 -9.81 8.79 -7.27
C LYS A 97 -11.12 9.58 -7.36
N ASN A 98 -12.23 8.98 -6.98
CA ASN A 98 -13.54 9.64 -6.93
C ASN A 98 -13.78 10.40 -5.61
N GLY A 99 -12.82 10.37 -4.68
CA GLY A 99 -12.95 11.02 -3.38
C GLY A 99 -13.71 10.16 -2.35
N GLU A 100 -13.77 8.85 -2.55
CA GLU A 100 -14.42 7.91 -1.64
C GLU A 100 -13.40 7.23 -0.73
N THR A 101 -13.83 6.88 0.48
CA THR A 101 -13.03 6.14 1.47
C THR A 101 -13.10 4.65 1.20
N VAL A 102 -11.99 3.93 1.42
CA VAL A 102 -11.93 2.46 1.26
C VAL A 102 -11.45 1.76 2.53
N MET A 103 -11.81 0.49 2.67
CA MET A 103 -11.24 -0.42 3.68
C MET A 103 -10.16 -1.26 3.02
N LYS A 104 -8.94 -0.74 2.98
CA LYS A 104 -7.82 -1.37 2.30
C LYS A 104 -7.27 -2.53 3.14
N PRO A 105 -7.08 -3.74 2.58
CA PRO A 105 -6.35 -4.81 3.27
C PRO A 105 -4.93 -4.40 3.68
N ILE A 106 -4.30 -5.20 4.53
CA ILE A 106 -2.89 -5.02 4.92
C ILE A 106 -2.19 -6.35 4.74
N TYR A 107 -1.10 -6.36 3.98
CA TYR A 107 -0.17 -7.48 3.95
C TYR A 107 0.97 -7.22 4.94
N ASN A 108 1.06 -8.04 5.97
CA ASN A 108 2.02 -7.88 7.05
C ASN A 108 3.38 -8.47 6.63
N HIS A 109 4.39 -7.65 6.44
CA HIS A 109 5.71 -8.10 6.03
C HIS A 109 6.47 -8.83 7.15
N VAL A 110 6.14 -8.55 8.42
CA VAL A 110 6.79 -9.15 9.59
C VAL A 110 6.45 -10.64 9.70
N ASN A 111 5.15 -10.96 9.79
CA ASN A 111 4.67 -12.34 9.97
C ASN A 111 4.26 -13.00 8.64
N GLY A 112 4.09 -12.24 7.56
CA GLY A 112 3.69 -12.73 6.25
C GLY A 112 2.20 -13.02 6.10
N THR A 113 1.32 -12.51 6.97
CA THR A 113 -0.13 -12.71 6.97
C THR A 113 -0.92 -11.57 6.32
N LEU A 114 -2.21 -11.79 6.10
CA LEU A 114 -3.16 -10.74 5.74
C LEU A 114 -3.86 -10.26 7.01
N ASP A 115 -3.64 -9.00 7.37
CA ASP A 115 -4.18 -8.40 8.59
C ASP A 115 -5.56 -7.76 8.33
N THR A 116 -6.18 -7.26 9.40
CA THR A 116 -7.48 -6.58 9.32
C THR A 116 -7.35 -5.33 8.45
N PRO A 117 -8.29 -5.05 7.53
CA PRO A 117 -8.24 -3.86 6.69
C PRO A 117 -8.20 -2.54 7.48
N GLU A 118 -7.46 -1.57 6.97
CA GLU A 118 -7.40 -0.20 7.47
C GLU A 118 -8.25 0.76 6.63
N LYS A 119 -8.75 1.82 7.28
CA LYS A 119 -9.52 2.87 6.62
C LYS A 119 -8.55 3.83 5.91
N ILE A 120 -8.72 3.99 4.60
CA ILE A 120 -7.95 4.97 3.80
C ILE A 120 -8.89 6.05 3.28
N GLU A 121 -8.57 7.29 3.63
CA GLU A 121 -9.24 8.48 3.11
C GLU A 121 -8.43 9.07 1.93
N PRO A 122 -9.11 9.61 0.91
CA PRO A 122 -8.46 10.16 -0.26
C PRO A 122 -7.76 11.49 0.06
N THR A 123 -6.53 11.62 -0.42
CA THR A 123 -5.75 12.87 -0.42
C THR A 123 -5.68 13.46 -1.83
N PRO A 124 -5.22 14.71 -2.00
CA PRO A 124 -5.06 15.31 -3.33
C PRO A 124 -4.20 14.47 -4.30
N VAL A 125 -3.18 13.76 -3.79
CA VAL A 125 -2.31 12.87 -4.57
C VAL A 125 -2.30 11.47 -3.98
N ILE A 126 -2.75 10.50 -4.76
CA ILE A 126 -2.68 9.08 -4.39
C ILE A 126 -1.52 8.47 -5.18
N ILE A 127 -0.62 7.80 -4.49
CA ILE A 127 0.50 7.09 -5.09
C ILE A 127 0.33 5.61 -4.79
N ILE A 128 0.28 4.79 -5.83
CA ILE A 128 0.32 3.33 -5.69
C ILE A 128 1.70 2.85 -6.10
N GLU A 129 2.32 2.02 -5.26
CA GLU A 129 3.67 1.52 -5.49
C GLU A 129 3.78 0.02 -5.27
N GLY A 130 4.53 -0.66 -6.14
CA GLY A 130 4.78 -2.08 -5.99
C GLY A 130 5.19 -2.75 -7.30
N LEU A 131 4.84 -4.03 -7.44
CA LEU A 131 5.29 -4.89 -8.54
C LEU A 131 4.40 -4.86 -9.78
N HIS A 132 3.11 -4.49 -9.64
CA HIS A 132 2.11 -4.54 -10.73
C HIS A 132 1.36 -3.23 -10.88
#